data_AF-A0A966KS64-F1
#
_entry.id   AF-A0A966KS64-F1
#
_cell.length_a   1.000
_cell.length_b   1.000
_cell.length_c   1.000
_cell.angle_alpha   90.00
_cell.angle_beta   90.00
_cell.angle_gamma   90.00
#
_symmetry.space_group_name_H-M   'P 1'
#
loop_
_entity.id
_entity.type
_entity.pdbx_description
1 polymer ?
#
loop_
_entity_poly.entity_id
_entity_poly.type
_entity_poly.pdbx_seq_one_letter_code
_entity_poly.pdbx_strand_id
1 'polypeptide(L)' 'MPAQPAGYGDFLLEIKAQIRQRQHQALRAANHELLALYWWLGENISQRQTQQGWGKAVVENLARDLQAEFPGRNGFS' A
#
# COMPACT_ATOMS: atom_id res chain seq x y z
N MET A 1 -4.65 -31.96 -32.10
CA MET A 1 -4.29 -31.49 -30.75
C MET A 1 -4.79 -32.52 -29.75
N PRO A 2 -4.02 -32.94 -28.74
CA PRO A 2 -4.53 -33.87 -27.74
C PRO A 2 -5.74 -33.25 -27.04
N ALA A 3 -6.80 -34.02 -26.87
CA ALA A 3 -7.98 -33.60 -26.13
C ALA A 3 -7.58 -33.34 -24.67
N GLN A 4 -8.06 -32.24 -24.10
CA GLN A 4 -7.83 -31.95 -22.68
C GLN A 4 -8.47 -33.03 -21.80
N PRO A 5 -7.86 -33.38 -20.65
CA PRO A 5 -8.47 -34.33 -19.71
C PRO A 5 -9.86 -33.86 -19.28
N ALA A 6 -10.77 -34.82 -19.06
CA ALA A 6 -12.07 -34.51 -18.48
C ALA A 6 -11.89 -33.77 -17.13
N GLY A 7 -12.68 -32.73 -16.89
CA GLY A 7 -12.62 -31.91 -15.67
C GLY A 7 -11.53 -30.81 -15.67
N TYR A 8 -10.67 -30.73 -16.68
CA TYR A 8 -9.64 -29.67 -16.76
C TYR A 8 -10.25 -28.26 -16.81
N GLY A 9 -11.34 -28.08 -17.55
CA GLY A 9 -12.02 -26.78 -17.68
C GLY A 9 -12.53 -26.26 -16.34
N ASP A 10 -13.19 -27.11 -15.56
CA ASP A 10 -13.73 -26.78 -14.24
C ASP A 10 -12.61 -26.47 -13.25
N PHE A 11 -11.56 -27.29 -13.23
CA PHE A 11 -10.38 -27.04 -12.42
C PHE A 11 -9.69 -25.72 -12.77
N LEU A 12 -9.55 -25.40 -14.05
CA LEU A 12 -8.97 -24.13 -14.49
C LEU A 12 -9.80 -22.92 -14.05
N LEU A 13 -11.13 -23.02 -14.08
CA LEU A 13 -12.02 -21.97 -13.60
C LEU A 13 -11.89 -21.77 -12.09
N GLU A 14 -11.83 -22.87 -11.34
CA GLU A 14 -11.63 -22.85 -9.89
C GLU A 14 -10.32 -22.14 -9.52
N ILE A 15 -9.20 -22.54 -10.13
CA ILE A 15 -7.88 -21.94 -9.87
C ILE A 15 -7.86 -20.46 -10.21
N LYS A 16 -8.45 -20.05 -11.35
CA LYS A 16 -8.55 -18.63 -11.72
C LYS A 16 -9.34 -17.83 -10.69
N ALA A 17 -10.44 -18.38 -10.17
CA ALA A 17 -11.25 -17.73 -9.14
C ALA A 17 -10.45 -17.58 -7.83
N GLN A 18 -9.77 -18.64 -7.39
CA GLN A 18 -8.93 -18.59 -6.20
C GLN A 18 -7.79 -17.58 -6.35
N ILE A 19 -7.07 -17.55 -7.47
CA ILE A 19 -5.99 -16.59 -7.71
C ILE A 19 -6.51 -15.15 -7.59
N ARG A 20 -7.62 -14.82 -8.25
CA ARG A 20 -8.20 -13.46 -8.18
C ARG A 20 -8.60 -13.11 -6.75
N GLN A 21 -9.25 -14.02 -6.04
CA GLN A 21 -9.64 -13.80 -4.65
C GLN A 21 -8.42 -13.50 -3.75
N ARG A 22 -7.34 -14.28 -3.90
CA ARG A 22 -6.10 -14.07 -3.13
C ARG A 22 -5.42 -12.75 -3.50
N GLN A 23 -5.38 -12.38 -4.78
CA GLN A 23 -4.87 -11.09 -5.22
C GLN A 23 -5.66 -9.92 -4.61
N HIS A 24 -7.00 -9.99 -4.61
CA HIS A 24 -7.83 -8.97 -3.97
C HIS A 24 -7.62 -8.89 -2.45
N GLN A 25 -7.40 -10.02 -1.78
CA GLN A 25 -7.05 -10.02 -0.36
C GLN A 25 -5.70 -9.34 -0.11
N ALA A 26 -4.69 -9.67 -0.91
CA ALA A 26 -3.36 -9.06 -0.81
C ALA A 26 -3.41 -7.55 -1.05
N LEU A 27 -4.10 -7.09 -2.10
CA LEU A 27 -4.28 -5.66 -2.37
C LEU A 27 -4.98 -4.94 -1.22
N ARG A 28 -6.02 -5.52 -0.64
CA ARG A 28 -6.72 -4.92 0.50
C ARG A 28 -5.83 -4.82 1.74
N ALA A 29 -5.07 -5.87 2.04
CA ALA A 29 -4.13 -5.85 3.16
C ALA A 29 -3.04 -4.78 2.95
N ALA A 30 -2.43 -4.74 1.76
CA ALA A 30 -1.42 -3.73 1.44
C ALA A 30 -1.98 -2.29 1.52
N ASN A 31 -3.19 -2.06 1.00
CA ASN A 31 -3.84 -0.74 1.10
C ASN A 31 -4.15 -0.36 2.55
N HIS A 32 -4.57 -1.32 3.38
CA HIS A 32 -4.82 -1.09 4.80
C HIS A 32 -3.55 -0.64 5.52
N GLU A 33 -2.43 -1.34 5.31
CA GLU A 33 -1.13 -0.99 5.90
C GLU A 33 -0.64 0.39 5.42
N LEU A 34 -0.82 0.71 4.14
CA LEU A 34 -0.46 2.03 3.61
C LEU A 34 -1.27 3.16 4.27
N LEU A 35 -2.59 2.97 4.44
CA LEU A 35 -3.42 3.94 5.14
C LEU A 35 -3.00 4.08 6.61
N ALA A 36 -2.77 2.96 7.31
CA ALA A 36 -2.31 2.97 8.69
C ALA A 36 -0.97 3.72 8.85
N LEU A 37 -0.03 3.52 7.90
CA LEU A 37 1.23 4.25 7.85
C LEU A 37 1.03 5.76 7.71
N TYR A 38 0.15 6.21 6.80
CA TYR A 38 -0.12 7.64 6.62
C TYR A 38 -0.75 8.28 7.85
N TRP A 39 -1.70 7.59 8.49
CA TRP A 39 -2.30 8.05 9.74
C TRP A 39 -1.25 8.17 10.85
N TRP A 40 -0.43 7.13 11.03
CA TRP A 40 0.64 7.13 12.03
C TRP A 40 1.64 8.26 11.78
N LEU A 41 2.04 8.50 10.53
CA LEU A 41 2.97 9.57 10.19
C LEU A 41 2.37 10.94 10.47
N GLY A 42 1.12 11.17 10.06
CA GLY A 42 0.41 12.44 10.31
C GLY A 42 0.29 12.75 11.80
N GLU A 43 -0.06 11.74 12.61
CA GLU A 43 -0.14 11.87 14.07
C GLU A 43 1.22 12.23 14.68
N ASN A 44 2.30 11.56 14.28
CA ASN A 44 3.65 11.85 14.78
C ASN A 44 4.11 13.26 14.39
N ILE A 45 3.81 13.71 13.17
CA ILE A 45 4.13 15.07 12.73
C ILE A 45 3.33 16.10 13.55
N SER A 46 2.02 15.88 13.72
CA SER A 46 1.13 16.75 14.50
C SER A 46 1.61 16.90 15.96
N GLN A 47 2.00 15.78 16.58
CA GLN A 47 2.55 15.78 17.94
C GLN A 47 3.83 16.61 18.03
N ARG A 48 4.74 16.50 17.05
CA ARG A 48 5.98 17.28 17.03
C ARG A 48 5.76 18.76 16.73
N GLN A 49 4.79 19.11 15.87
CA GLN A 49 4.37 20.50 15.71
C GLN A 49 3.88 21.09 17.03
N THR A 50 3.07 20.34 17.77
CA THR A 50 2.50 20.79 19.05
C THR A 50 3.54 20.86 20.17
N GLN A 51 4.35 19.81 20.35
CA GLN A 51 5.27 19.68 21.49
C GLN A 51 6.62 20.36 21.29
N GLN A 52 7.11 20.37 20.05
CA GLN A 52 8.45 20.86 19.70
C GLN A 52 8.41 22.15 18.87
N GLY A 53 7.20 22.68 18.59
CA GLY A 53 7.03 23.91 17.83
C GLY A 53 7.49 23.79 16.38
N TRP A 54 7.48 22.59 15.79
CA TRP A 54 7.92 22.41 14.41
C TRP A 54 7.08 23.27 13.47
N GLY A 55 7.73 24.24 12.84
CA GLY A 55 7.12 25.09 11.83
C GLY A 55 7.02 24.41 10.47
N LYS A 56 6.30 25.06 9.56
CA LYS A 56 6.05 24.58 8.19
C LYS A 56 7.32 24.13 7.45
N ALA A 57 8.43 24.86 7.61
CA ALA A 57 9.70 24.56 6.95
C ALA A 57 10.31 23.19 7.36
N VAL A 58 10.15 22.77 8.62
CA VAL A 58 10.66 21.47 9.10
C VAL A 58 9.84 20.33 8.50
N VAL A 59 8.53 20.53 8.39
CA VAL A 59 7.61 19.55 7.78
C VAL A 59 7.87 19.42 6.28
N GLU A 60 8.09 20.53 5.58
CA GLU A 60 8.46 20.54 4.16
C GLU A 60 9.81 19.85 3.91
N ASN A 61 10.79 20.00 4.80
CA ASN A 61 12.06 19.26 4.71
C ASN A 61 11.84 17.76 4.88
N LEU A 62 11.08 17.36 5.91
CA LEU A 62 10.77 15.96 6.15
C LEU A 62 10.05 15.31 4.96
N ALA A 63 9.10 16.01 4.35
CA ALA A 63 8.41 15.58 3.14
C ALA A 63 9.39 15.30 1.98
N ARG A 64 10.33 16.23 1.73
CA ARG A 64 11.37 16.07 0.70
C ARG A 64 12.31 14.91 0.99
N ASP A 65 12.74 14.76 2.24
CA ASP A 65 13.64 13.67 2.65
C ASP A 65 12.97 12.30 2.45
N LEU A 66 11.69 12.18 2.84
CA LEU A 66 10.92 10.94 2.63
C LEU A 66 10.68 10.64 1.15
N GLN A 67 10.40 11.65 0.33
CA GLN A 67 10.21 11.45 -1.11
C GLN A 67 11.50 11.05 -1.82
N ALA A 68 12.65 11.54 -1.37
CA ALA A 68 13.96 11.15 -1.90
C ALA A 68 14.30 9.69 -1.57
N GLU A 69 14.00 9.24 -0.34
CA GLU A 69 14.24 7.87 0.10
C GLU A 69 13.26 6.86 -0.53
N PHE A 70 12.01 7.27 -0.80
CA PHE A 70 10.96 6.39 -1.33
C PHE A 70 10.41 6.88 -2.68
N PRO A 71 11.21 6.85 -3.76
CA PRO A 71 10.80 7.32 -5.08
C PRO A 71 9.63 6.50 -5.65
N GLY A 72 8.67 7.19 -6.27
CA GLY A 72 7.49 6.57 -6.89
C GLY A 72 6.29 6.35 -5.96
N ARG A 73 6.39 6.70 -4.66
CA ARG A 73 5.24 6.73 -3.76
C ARG A 73 4.59 8.11 -3.77
N ASN A 74 3.37 8.20 -4.30
CA ASN A 74 2.54 9.40 -4.17
C ASN A 74 1.93 9.42 -2.76
N GLY A 75 2.23 10.44 -1.96
CA GLY A 75 1.69 10.58 -0.60
C GLY A 75 2.54 11.36 0.41
N PHE A 76 3.78 11.73 0.04
CA PHE A 76 4.69 12.49 0.92
C PHE A 76 4.91 13.95 0.47
N SER A 77 4.03 14.48 -0.38
CA SER A 77 4.12 15.84 -0.94
C SER A 77 3.18 16.81 -0.23
#